data_AF-A0A432STR8-F1
#
_entry.id   AF-A0A432STR8-F1
#
_cell.length_a   1.000
_cell.length_b   1.000
_cell.length_c   1.000
_cell.angle_alpha   90.00
_cell.angle_beta   90.00
_cell.angle_gamma   90.00
#
_symmetry.space_group_name_H-M   'P 1'
#
loop_
_entity.id
_entity.type
_entity.pdbx_description
1 polymer ?
#
loop_
_entity_poly.entity_id
_entity_poly.type
_entity_poly.pdbx_seq_one_letter_code
_entity_poly.pdbx_strand_id
1 'polypeptide(L)'
;MLIVLFCFSFISAKENEKNEGKKVFETYCWGCHHQTAMAFGPSFSAIASQRTAQEIEAMIANPEGVSKVLGYKRNAMPTLKLKPEELRAITAYILSFGSISDEDNTSKKEDNKTITKKSYPNIATVKEIH
;
A
#
# COMPACT_ATOMS: atom_id res chain seq x y z
N MET A 1 -8.25 -2.20 -39.30
CA MET A 1 -9.27 -1.43 -38.55
C MET A 1 -9.77 -2.15 -37.28
N LEU A 2 -9.76 -3.49 -37.20
CA LEU A 2 -10.14 -4.22 -35.97
C LEU A 2 -9.11 -4.15 -34.83
N ILE A 3 -7.81 -4.06 -35.15
CA ILE A 3 -6.71 -4.05 -34.16
C ILE A 3 -6.68 -2.74 -33.34
N VAL A 4 -7.10 -1.62 -33.94
CA VAL A 4 -7.10 -0.29 -33.30
C VAL A 4 -8.21 -0.18 -32.23
N LEU A 5 -9.33 -0.90 -32.41
CA LEU A 5 -10.44 -0.93 -31.44
C LEU A 5 -10.10 -1.74 -30.19
N PHE A 6 -9.23 -2.73 -30.28
CA PHE A 6 -8.83 -3.55 -29.13
C PHE A 6 -7.89 -2.82 -28.17
N CYS A 7 -7.06 -1.90 -28.67
CA CYS A 7 -6.16 -1.09 -27.81
C CYS A 7 -6.91 -0.02 -27.00
N PHE A 8 -8.04 0.49 -27.49
CA PHE A 8 -8.80 1.53 -26.77
C PHE A 8 -9.45 1.03 -25.48
N SER A 9 -9.88 -0.24 -25.43
CA SER A 9 -10.57 -0.79 -24.26
C SER A 9 -9.65 -1.07 -23.07
N PHE A 10 -8.36 -1.34 -23.29
CA PHE A 10 -7.42 -1.63 -22.20
C PHE A 10 -7.00 -0.37 -21.41
N ILE A 11 -7.05 0.81 -22.04
CA ILE A 11 -6.61 2.06 -21.41
C ILE A 11 -7.62 2.52 -20.34
N SER A 12 -8.93 2.36 -20.58
CA SER A 12 -9.97 2.84 -19.66
C SER A 12 -9.99 2.12 -18.30
N ALA A 13 -9.55 0.85 -18.25
CA ALA A 13 -9.58 0.07 -17.02
C ALA A 13 -8.55 0.58 -15.99
N LYS A 14 -7.36 1.00 -16.43
CA LYS A 14 -6.29 1.45 -15.52
C LYS A 14 -6.56 2.81 -14.89
N GLU A 15 -7.22 3.71 -15.62
CA GLU A 15 -7.59 5.03 -15.10
C GLU A 15 -8.64 4.91 -13.98
N ASN A 16 -9.59 3.98 -14.14
CA ASN A 16 -10.63 3.73 -13.15
C ASN A 16 -10.04 3.20 -11.82
N GLU A 17 -9.10 2.26 -11.89
CA GLU A 17 -8.44 1.71 -10.70
C GLU A 17 -7.67 2.76 -9.90
N LYS A 18 -6.96 3.68 -10.57
CA LYS A 18 -6.29 4.82 -9.90
C LYS A 18 -7.28 5.74 -9.19
N ASN A 19 -8.39 6.04 -9.85
CA ASN A 19 -9.43 6.90 -9.28
C ASN A 19 -10.11 6.26 -8.07
N GLU A 20 -10.41 4.97 -8.13
CA GLU A 20 -10.99 4.23 -7.01
C GLU A 20 -9.99 4.15 -5.84
N GLY A 21 -8.70 3.90 -6.11
CA GLY A 21 -7.67 3.85 -5.07
C GLY A 21 -7.52 5.19 -4.33
N LYS A 22 -7.53 6.31 -5.07
CA LYS A 22 -7.53 7.66 -4.48
C LYS A 22 -8.77 7.91 -3.62
N LYS A 23 -9.95 7.48 -4.08
CA LYS A 23 -11.21 7.61 -3.34
C LYS A 23 -11.21 6.81 -2.04
N VAL A 24 -10.72 5.56 -2.05
CA VAL A 24 -10.54 4.75 -0.84
C VAL A 24 -9.56 5.44 0.12
N PHE A 25 -8.46 5.98 -0.39
CA PHE A 25 -7.50 6.75 0.42
C PHE A 25 -8.16 7.94 1.13
N GLU A 26 -8.89 8.78 0.39
CA GLU A 26 -9.60 9.95 0.92
C GLU A 26 -10.75 9.60 1.87
N THR A 27 -11.29 8.38 1.76
CA THR A 27 -12.38 7.92 2.62
C THR A 27 -11.87 7.33 3.93
N TYR A 28 -10.81 6.51 3.89
CA TYR A 28 -10.43 5.65 5.01
C TYR A 28 -9.01 5.87 5.54
N CYS A 29 -8.07 6.30 4.68
CA CYS A 29 -6.64 6.25 5.02
C CYS A 29 -6.05 7.63 5.34
N TRP A 30 -6.55 8.70 4.71
CA TRP A 30 -5.95 10.04 4.75
C TRP A 30 -5.83 10.63 6.16
N GLY A 31 -6.74 10.27 7.07
CA GLY A 31 -6.73 10.77 8.44
C GLY A 31 -5.55 10.27 9.27
N CYS A 32 -4.88 9.19 8.84
CA CYS A 32 -3.74 8.62 9.56
C CYS A 32 -2.47 8.51 8.70
N HIS A 33 -2.60 8.39 7.38
CA HIS A 33 -1.49 8.22 6.45
C HIS A 33 -1.40 9.40 5.50
N HIS A 34 -0.18 9.91 5.30
CA HIS A 34 0.14 10.84 4.23
C HIS A 34 0.88 10.10 3.11
N GLN A 35 0.77 10.57 1.87
CA GLN A 35 1.38 9.87 0.74
C GLN A 35 2.92 9.84 0.84
N THR A 36 3.54 10.95 1.26
CA THR A 36 5.01 11.11 1.21
C THR A 36 5.69 11.38 2.55
N ALA A 37 4.93 11.67 3.62
CA ALA A 37 5.45 12.13 4.90
C ALA A 37 4.94 11.25 6.05
N MET A 38 5.68 11.20 7.15
CA MET A 38 5.22 10.52 8.37
C MET A 38 3.99 11.24 8.93
N ALA A 39 2.96 10.48 9.31
CA ALA A 39 1.78 10.99 10.00
C ALA A 39 1.53 10.12 11.26
N PHE A 40 0.27 9.83 11.60
CA PHE A 40 -0.03 8.83 12.64
C PHE A 40 0.45 7.44 12.24
N GLY A 41 0.40 7.15 10.94
CA GLY A 41 1.00 5.97 10.32
C GLY A 41 2.18 6.31 9.40
N PRO A 42 2.90 5.27 8.93
CA PRO A 42 3.89 5.36 7.87
C PRO A 42 3.43 6.15 6.64
N SER A 43 4.33 6.84 5.95
CA SER A 43 4.00 7.36 4.62
C SER A 43 3.76 6.22 3.62
N PHE A 44 2.95 6.47 2.58
CA PHE A 44 2.78 5.49 1.50
C PHE A 44 4.09 5.24 0.75
N SER A 45 4.94 6.26 0.56
CA SER A 45 6.29 6.09 0.00
C SER A 45 7.16 5.12 0.82
N ALA A 46 7.08 5.19 2.16
CA ALA A 46 7.79 4.28 3.05
C ALA A 46 7.19 2.87 3.03
N ILE A 47 5.86 2.75 2.94
CA ILE A 47 5.18 1.46 2.81
C ILE A 47 5.56 0.80 1.49
N ALA A 48 5.44 1.51 0.37
CA ALA A 48 5.70 1.00 -0.97
C ALA A 48 7.16 0.56 -1.17
N SER A 49 8.11 1.22 -0.53
CA SER A 49 9.53 0.82 -0.59
C SER A 49 9.84 -0.44 0.25
N GLN A 50 9.02 -0.76 1.25
CA GLN A 50 9.33 -1.80 2.24
C GLN A 50 8.44 -3.03 2.15
N ARG A 51 7.22 -2.89 1.64
CA ARG A 51 6.20 -3.95 1.64
C ARG A 51 5.84 -4.39 0.24
N THR A 52 5.48 -5.66 0.13
CA THR A 52 4.87 -6.27 -1.05
C THR A 52 3.38 -5.94 -1.10
N ALA A 53 2.74 -6.13 -2.27
CA ALA A 53 1.30 -5.97 -2.41
C ALA A 53 0.53 -6.85 -1.42
N GLN A 54 0.96 -8.11 -1.25
CA GLN A 54 0.35 -9.08 -0.36
C GLN A 54 0.44 -8.65 1.10
N GLU A 55 1.58 -8.11 1.54
CA GLU A 55 1.73 -7.58 2.91
C GLU A 55 0.84 -6.36 3.14
N ILE A 56 0.68 -5.49 2.14
CA ILE A 56 -0.20 -4.31 2.21
C ILE A 56 -1.66 -4.76 2.31
N GLU A 57 -2.10 -5.64 1.42
CA GLU A 57 -3.46 -6.18 1.41
C GLU A 57 -3.78 -6.90 2.73
N ALA A 58 -2.87 -7.74 3.21
CA ALA A 58 -3.03 -8.45 4.48
C ALA A 58 -3.13 -7.50 5.67
N MET A 59 -2.29 -6.45 5.71
CA MET A 59 -2.35 -5.44 6.77
C MET A 59 -3.68 -4.68 6.74
N ILE A 60 -4.22 -4.35 5.56
CA ILE A 60 -5.52 -3.68 5.44
C ILE A 60 -6.67 -4.61 5.84
N ALA A 61 -6.61 -5.89 5.45
CA ALA A 61 -7.65 -6.87 5.72
C ALA A 61 -7.69 -7.32 7.20
N ASN A 62 -6.55 -7.40 7.87
CA ASN A 62 -6.44 -7.80 9.27
C ASN A 62 -5.33 -7.03 10.01
N PRO A 63 -5.54 -5.74 10.29
CA PRO A 63 -4.50 -4.92 10.91
C PRO A 63 -4.14 -5.40 12.31
N GLU A 64 -5.07 -5.97 13.08
CA GLU A 64 -4.78 -6.48 14.42
C GLU A 64 -3.82 -7.68 14.40
N GLY A 65 -4.06 -8.66 13.53
CA GLY A 65 -3.21 -9.84 13.41
C GLY A 65 -1.89 -9.52 12.71
N VAL A 66 -1.96 -8.86 11.56
CA VAL A 66 -0.80 -8.66 10.69
C VAL A 66 0.19 -7.66 11.29
N SER A 67 -0.27 -6.65 12.03
CA SER A 67 0.65 -5.75 12.74
C SER A 67 1.58 -6.49 13.70
N LYS A 68 1.09 -7.51 14.41
CA LYS A 68 1.90 -8.33 15.32
C LYS A 68 2.94 -9.14 14.54
N VAL A 69 2.54 -9.74 13.41
CA VAL A 69 3.43 -10.49 12.51
C VAL A 69 4.53 -9.60 11.95
N LEU A 70 4.19 -8.36 11.57
CA LEU A 70 5.13 -7.35 11.09
C LEU A 70 5.97 -6.70 12.20
N GLY A 71 5.78 -7.08 13.46
CA GLY A 71 6.60 -6.67 14.60
C GLY A 71 6.19 -5.36 15.27
N TYR A 72 4.99 -4.83 14.99
CA TYR A 72 4.48 -3.64 15.67
C TYR A 72 4.09 -3.97 17.12
N LYS A 73 4.54 -3.14 18.07
CA LYS A 73 4.19 -3.29 19.50
C LYS A 73 2.73 -2.93 19.80
N ARG A 74 2.15 -1.99 19.04
CA ARG A 74 0.77 -1.52 19.16
C ARG A 74 0.21 -1.27 17.78
N ASN A 75 -1.07 -1.58 17.58
CA ASN A 75 -1.80 -1.29 16.36
C ASN A 75 -2.83 -0.20 16.62
N ALA A 76 -2.76 0.89 15.85
CA ALA A 76 -3.78 1.94 15.83
C ALA A 76 -4.64 1.89 14.55
N MET A 77 -4.27 1.05 13.58
CA MET A 77 -5.00 0.93 12.32
C MET A 77 -6.33 0.19 12.58
N PRO A 78 -7.48 0.81 12.31
CA PRO A 78 -8.78 0.19 12.52
C PRO A 78 -9.06 -0.87 11.45
N THR A 79 -9.93 -1.82 11.77
CA THR A 79 -10.45 -2.77 10.79
C THR A 79 -11.33 -2.03 9.77
N LEU A 80 -10.99 -2.16 8.49
CA LEU A 80 -11.74 -1.57 7.39
C LEU A 80 -12.60 -2.63 6.71
N LYS A 81 -13.81 -2.26 6.28
CA LYS A 81 -14.68 -3.11 5.47
C LYS A 81 -14.58 -2.67 4.02
N LEU A 82 -13.54 -3.12 3.33
CA LEU A 82 -13.33 -2.86 1.91
C LEU A 82 -13.83 -4.03 1.07
N LYS A 83 -14.35 -3.72 -0.10
CA LYS A 83 -14.62 -4.71 -1.14
C LYS A 83 -13.32 -5.19 -1.77
N PRO A 84 -13.30 -6.37 -2.43
CA PRO A 84 -12.09 -6.86 -3.10
C PRO A 84 -11.51 -5.89 -4.12
N GLU A 85 -12.36 -5.18 -4.88
CA GLU A 85 -11.91 -4.16 -5.83
C GLU A 85 -11.28 -2.94 -5.15
N GLU A 86 -11.85 -2.48 -4.04
CA GLU A 86 -11.33 -1.35 -3.26
C GLU A 86 -9.98 -1.69 -2.64
N LEU A 87 -9.83 -2.91 -2.12
CA LEU A 87 -8.58 -3.42 -1.54
C LEU A 87 -7.45 -3.47 -2.57
N ARG A 88 -7.74 -3.94 -3.79
CA ARG A 88 -6.76 -3.94 -4.90
C ARG A 88 -6.41 -2.52 -5.31
N ALA A 89 -7.42 -1.66 -5.50
CA ALA A 89 -7.23 -0.29 -5.93
C ALA A 89 -6.40 0.54 -4.93
N ILE A 90 -6.67 0.43 -3.62
CA ILE A 90 -5.87 1.13 -2.60
C ILE A 90 -4.44 0.58 -2.53
N THR A 91 -4.25 -0.72 -2.73
CA THR A 91 -2.92 -1.33 -2.75
C THR A 91 -2.11 -0.81 -3.94
N ALA A 92 -2.71 -0.78 -5.14
CA ALA A 92 -2.10 -0.19 -6.32
C ALA A 92 -1.79 1.30 -6.11
N TYR A 93 -2.71 2.04 -5.49
CA TYR A 93 -2.51 3.45 -5.15
C TYR A 93 -1.32 3.65 -4.19
N ILE A 94 -1.21 2.87 -3.12
CA ILE A 94 -0.07 2.93 -2.19
C ILE A 94 1.24 2.63 -2.92
N LEU A 95 1.28 1.55 -3.71
CA LEU A 95 2.47 1.14 -4.44
C LEU A 95 2.94 2.17 -5.47
N SER A 96 2.01 2.99 -6.01
CA SER A 96 2.36 4.08 -6.94
C SER A 96 3.26 5.16 -6.33
N PHE A 97 3.43 5.20 -5.00
CA PHE A 97 4.34 6.11 -4.29
C PHE A 97 5.73 5.52 -4.04
N GLY A 98 5.97 4.28 -4.45
CA GLY A 98 7.31 3.69 -4.49
C GLY A 98 8.15 4.28 -5.62
N SER A 99 9.47 4.18 -5.51
CA SER A 99 10.34 4.45 -6.66
C SER A 99 10.06 3.42 -7.75
N ILE A 100 9.56 3.88 -8.90
CA ILE A 100 9.45 3.10 -10.12
C ILE A 100 10.86 2.61 -10.47
N SER A 101 11.13 1.32 -10.27
CA SER A 101 12.09 0.62 -11.15
C SER A 101 11.22 0.04 -12.25
N ASP A 102 11.47 0.51 -13.47
CA ASP A 102 10.62 0.39 -14.64
C ASP A 102 10.11 -1.04 -14.94
N GLU A 103 8.97 -1.07 -15.63
CA GLU A 103 8.23 -2.22 -16.17
C GLU A 103 9.07 -3.46 -16.49
N ASP A 104 8.92 -4.53 -15.70
CA ASP A 104 8.93 -5.91 -16.22
C ASP A 104 8.12 -6.87 -15.31
N ASN A 105 7.20 -7.58 -15.97
CA ASN A 105 6.52 -8.81 -15.61
C ASN A 105 5.69 -8.93 -14.30
N THR A 106 4.38 -8.78 -14.48
CA THR A 106 3.40 -9.78 -14.03
C THR A 106 3.89 -11.18 -14.43
N SER A 107 4.66 -11.83 -13.55
CA SER A 107 4.97 -13.27 -13.47
C SER A 107 6.33 -13.42 -12.81
N LYS A 108 6.36 -14.00 -11.59
CA LYS A 108 7.54 -14.39 -10.81
C LYS A 108 8.27 -13.28 -10.04
N LYS A 109 7.76 -12.98 -8.85
CA LYS A 109 8.61 -12.63 -7.70
C LYS A 109 8.06 -13.22 -6.41
N GLU A 110 7.79 -14.52 -6.47
CA GLU A 110 8.06 -15.36 -5.31
C GLU A 110 9.58 -15.57 -5.30
N ASP A 111 10.16 -15.61 -4.11
CA ASP A 111 11.54 -15.98 -3.82
C ASP A 111 12.56 -14.83 -3.87
N ASN A 112 13.12 -14.52 -2.70
CA ASN A 112 14.27 -13.66 -2.46
C ASN A 112 14.02 -12.14 -2.36
N LYS A 113 13.18 -11.75 -1.39
CA LYS A 113 13.43 -10.55 -0.58
C LYS A 113 13.85 -11.03 0.80
N THR A 114 15.15 -11.08 1.07
CA THR A 114 15.71 -11.35 2.40
C THR A 114 14.93 -10.54 3.43
N ILE A 115 14.31 -11.25 4.38
CA ILE A 115 13.52 -10.69 5.48
C ILE A 115 14.47 -9.86 6.36
N THR A 116 14.72 -8.61 5.97
CA THR A 116 15.26 -7.63 6.90
C THR A 116 14.13 -7.27 7.84
N LYS A 117 14.12 -7.94 8.99
CA LYS A 117 13.24 -7.68 10.15
C LYS A 117 13.58 -6.31 10.75
N LYS A 118 13.48 -5.24 9.97
CA LYS A 118 13.58 -3.89 10.51
C LYS A 118 12.17 -3.50 10.93
N SER A 119 11.93 -3.58 12.24
CA SER A 119 10.75 -2.96 12.85
C SER A 119 10.67 -1.52 12.37
N TYR A 120 9.48 -1.08 11.99
CA TYR A 120 9.26 0.32 11.64
C TYR A 120 9.70 1.19 12.83
N PRO A 121 10.48 2.26 12.61
CA PRO A 121 10.86 3.15 13.71
C PRO A 121 9.56 3.66 14.35
N ASN A 122 9.40 3.42 15.64
CA ASN A 122 8.22 3.90 16.32
C ASN A 122 8.32 5.44 16.41
N ILE A 123 7.20 6.13 16.25
CA ILE A 123 7.15 7.59 16.41
C ILE A 123 7.39 7.96 17.89
N ALA A 124 7.23 7.01 18.82
CA ALA A 124 7.42 7.21 20.25
C ALA A 124 8.89 7.34 20.71
N THR A 125 9.89 7.03 19.87
CA THR A 125 11.32 7.12 20.25
C THR A 125 11.92 8.49 19.96
N VAL A 126 11.16 9.43 19.38
CA VAL A 126 11.64 10.77 19.00
C VAL A 126 11.17 11.85 19.98
N LYS A 127 10.47 11.50 21.08
CA LYS A 127 9.97 12.48 22.06
C LYS A 127 10.50 12.24 23.48
N GLU A 128 11.82 12.15 23.59
CA GLU A 128 12.56 12.39 24.84
C GLU A 128 13.64 13.43 24.49
N ILE A 129 13.24 14.70 24.42
CA ILE A 129 14.16 15.84 24.39
C ILE A 129 13.89 16.60 25.68
N HIS A 130 14.94 16.70 26.50
CA HIS A 130 15.04 17.45 27.76
C HIS A 130 14.54 18.89 27.64
#